data_AF-A0A934ZXA9-F1
#
_entry.id   AF-A0A934ZXA9-F1
#
_cell.length_a   1.000
_cell.length_b   1.000
_cell.length_c   1.000
_cell.angle_alpha   90.00
_cell.angle_beta   90.00
_cell.angle_gamma   90.00
#
_symmetry.space_group_name_H-M   'P 1'
#
loop_
_entity.id
_entity.type
_entity.pdbx_description
1 polymer ?
#
loop_
_entity_poly.entity_id
_entity_poly.type
_entity_poly.pdbx_seq_one_letter_code
_entity_poly.pdbx_strand_id
1 'polypeptide(L)'
;MAARKKKSKASAKTRKSSTPRKTARPNTAKPAGEFRLPRKAKGKRAQFYDDPAIDELMAIVISLTAEMSVAFERITTLERVLARRGQIELTEIEEYEPDDEEGAERAMEREGLIARVFQVLEIIGSEAKR
;
A
#
# COMPACT_ATOMS: atom_id res chain seq x y z
N MET A 1 -33.39 26.49 72.11
CA MET A 1 -34.22 27.04 71.02
C MET A 1 -34.28 26.05 69.87
N ALA A 2 -35.46 25.92 69.27
CA ALA A 2 -35.86 24.85 68.37
C ALA A 2 -35.49 25.08 66.89
N ALA A 3 -35.67 23.99 66.13
CA ALA A 3 -35.99 23.92 64.69
C ALA A 3 -34.79 23.97 63.72
N ARG A 4 -34.73 23.20 62.61
CA ARG A 4 -35.81 22.58 61.81
C ARG A 4 -35.25 21.52 60.82
N LYS A 5 -35.87 20.34 60.78
CA LYS A 5 -36.27 19.48 59.62
C LYS A 5 -35.74 19.89 58.21
N LYS A 6 -35.28 19.01 57.31
CA LYS A 6 -35.94 17.81 56.73
C LYS A 6 -34.99 17.01 55.77
N LYS A 7 -35.07 15.67 55.88
CA LYS A 7 -35.06 14.58 54.86
C LYS A 7 -34.49 14.84 53.44
N SER A 8 -33.66 13.91 52.94
CA SER A 8 -34.05 12.99 51.86
C SER A 8 -33.05 11.82 51.69
N LYS A 9 -33.51 10.77 51.01
CA LYS A 9 -33.00 9.39 50.96
C LYS A 9 -31.85 9.23 49.96
N ALA A 10 -30.93 8.30 50.21
CA ALA A 10 -30.23 7.59 49.16
C ALA A 10 -29.85 6.17 49.62
N SER A 11 -30.49 5.17 49.00
CA SER A 11 -30.10 3.76 49.06
C SER A 11 -28.85 3.56 48.21
N ALA A 12 -27.84 2.88 48.74
CA ALA A 12 -26.86 2.17 47.92
C ALA A 12 -26.37 0.93 48.69
N LYS A 13 -26.86 -0.23 48.25
CA LYS A 13 -26.70 -1.54 48.83
C LYS A 13 -25.31 -2.09 48.50
N THR A 14 -24.48 -2.23 49.53
CA THR A 14 -23.13 -2.80 49.48
C THR A 14 -23.19 -4.28 49.08
N ARG A 15 -22.54 -4.65 47.97
CA ARG A 15 -22.38 -6.04 47.53
C ARG A 15 -21.27 -6.71 48.32
N LYS A 16 -21.55 -7.86 48.93
CA LYS A 16 -20.53 -8.83 49.34
C LYS A 16 -20.93 -10.22 48.82
N SER A 17 -19.95 -10.86 48.16
CA SER A 17 -19.59 -12.30 48.05
C SER A 17 -20.69 -13.34 48.33
N SER A 18 -20.87 -14.40 47.54
CA SER A 18 -19.84 -15.43 47.28
C SER A 18 -20.33 -16.53 46.31
N THR A 19 -19.36 -17.27 45.74
CA THR A 19 -19.40 -18.69 45.27
C THR A 19 -19.86 -18.98 43.81
N PRO A 20 -19.43 -20.11 43.19
CA PRO A 20 -18.11 -20.36 42.59
C PRO A 20 -18.15 -20.48 41.05
N ARG A 21 -16.99 -20.30 40.41
CA ARG A 21 -16.77 -20.44 38.97
C ARG A 21 -16.95 -21.90 38.52
N LYS A 22 -18.12 -22.20 37.93
CA LYS A 22 -18.44 -23.51 37.35
C LYS A 22 -17.97 -23.56 35.88
N THR A 23 -16.89 -24.31 35.66
CA THR A 23 -16.51 -25.08 34.46
C THR A 23 -16.69 -24.43 33.08
N ALA A 24 -15.55 -24.20 32.42
CA ALA A 24 -15.43 -23.84 31.02
C ALA A 24 -16.27 -24.75 30.12
N ARG A 25 -17.08 -24.15 29.23
CA ARG A 25 -17.64 -24.85 28.08
C ARG A 25 -16.49 -25.27 27.17
N PRO A 26 -16.38 -26.54 26.74
CA PRO A 26 -15.46 -26.89 25.67
C PRO A 26 -15.91 -26.15 24.41
N ASN A 27 -15.08 -25.25 23.91
CA ASN A 27 -15.33 -24.53 22.68
C ASN A 27 -15.15 -25.51 21.52
N THR A 28 -16.21 -26.21 21.11
CA THR A 28 -16.22 -26.97 19.85
C THR A 28 -16.38 -26.01 18.68
N ALA A 29 -15.43 -25.10 18.52
CA ALA A 29 -15.27 -24.35 17.29
C ALA A 29 -14.64 -25.30 16.26
N LYS A 30 -15.50 -25.87 15.41
CA LYS A 30 -15.12 -26.57 14.18
C LYS A 30 -14.03 -25.75 13.47
N PRO A 31 -12.88 -26.34 13.07
CA PRO A 31 -11.85 -25.56 12.39
C PRO A 31 -12.49 -24.98 11.14
N ALA A 32 -12.43 -23.65 11.02
CA ALA A 32 -12.80 -22.97 9.80
C ALA A 32 -11.94 -23.58 8.69
N GLY A 33 -12.56 -24.44 7.86
CA GLY A 33 -11.87 -25.06 6.74
C GLY A 33 -11.23 -23.95 5.92
N GLU A 34 -9.97 -24.13 5.54
CA GLU A 34 -9.25 -23.22 4.65
C GLU A 34 -10.08 -23.00 3.38
N PHE A 35 -10.88 -21.94 3.37
CA PHE A 35 -11.67 -21.57 2.21
C PHE A 35 -10.72 -20.85 1.26
N ARG A 36 -9.94 -21.62 0.51
CA ARG A 36 -9.08 -21.08 -0.55
C ARG A 36 -9.95 -20.73 -1.74
N LEU A 37 -10.07 -19.44 -2.00
CA LEU A 37 -10.68 -18.96 -3.24
C LEU A 37 -9.86 -19.49 -4.42
N PRO A 38 -10.51 -20.04 -5.46
CA PRO A 38 -9.82 -20.47 -6.66
C PRO A 38 -9.12 -19.27 -7.29
N ARG A 39 -7.78 -19.31 -7.36
CA ARG A 39 -6.95 -18.23 -7.93
C ARG A 39 -7.06 -18.10 -9.44
N LYS A 40 -7.71 -19.04 -10.11
CA LYS A 40 -7.86 -19.04 -11.57
C LYS A 40 -9.21 -18.45 -11.94
N ALA A 41 -9.20 -17.28 -12.58
CA ALA A 41 -10.39 -16.69 -13.17
C ALA A 41 -11.00 -17.67 -14.18
N LYS A 42 -12.33 -17.85 -14.13
CA LYS A 42 -13.08 -18.63 -15.12
C LYS A 42 -13.47 -17.70 -16.27
N GLY A 43 -13.10 -18.04 -17.50
CA GLY A 43 -13.43 -17.29 -18.71
C GLY A 43 -12.22 -16.98 -19.59
N LYS A 44 -12.46 -16.72 -20.89
CA LYS A 44 -11.44 -16.10 -21.75
C LYS A 44 -11.20 -14.67 -21.25
N ARG A 45 -9.96 -14.17 -21.29
CA ARG A 45 -9.69 -12.76 -20.99
C ARG A 45 -10.55 -11.90 -21.92
N ALA A 46 -11.12 -10.82 -21.40
CA ALA A 46 -11.82 -9.86 -22.24
C ALA A 46 -10.80 -9.28 -23.23
N GLN A 47 -11.15 -9.33 -24.52
CA GLN A 47 -10.41 -8.69 -25.60
C GLN A 47 -11.18 -7.42 -25.94
N PHE A 48 -10.53 -6.27 -25.84
CA PHE A 48 -11.13 -4.96 -26.08
C PHE A 48 -10.80 -4.43 -27.46
N TYR A 49 -9.65 -4.82 -28.03
CA TYR A 49 -9.21 -4.39 -29.35
C TYR A 49 -9.15 -5.54 -30.35
N ASP A 50 -9.26 -5.23 -31.65
CA ASP A 50 -9.17 -6.23 -32.72
C ASP A 50 -7.82 -6.96 -32.72
N ASP A 51 -6.74 -6.23 -32.42
CA ASP A 51 -5.40 -6.78 -32.23
C ASP A 51 -5.15 -7.12 -30.74
N PRO A 52 -5.01 -8.42 -30.39
CA PRO A 52 -4.71 -8.84 -29.02
C PRO A 52 -3.43 -8.23 -28.44
N ALA A 53 -2.46 -7.86 -29.30
CA ALA A 53 -1.21 -7.25 -28.85
C ALA A 53 -1.43 -5.91 -28.13
N ILE A 54 -2.50 -5.18 -28.47
CA ILE A 54 -2.84 -3.91 -27.82
C ILE A 54 -3.32 -4.15 -26.38
N ASP A 55 -4.16 -5.16 -26.18
CA ASP A 55 -4.63 -5.55 -24.84
C ASP A 55 -3.48 -6.05 -23.95
N GLU A 56 -2.54 -6.79 -24.51
CA GLU A 56 -1.34 -7.24 -23.81
C GLU A 56 -0.42 -6.07 -23.43
N LEU A 57 -0.16 -5.14 -24.35
CA LEU A 57 0.59 -3.93 -24.07
C LEU A 57 -0.07 -3.10 -22.96
N MET A 58 -1.39 -2.90 -23.03
CA MET A 58 -2.14 -2.19 -21.99
C MET A 58 -2.03 -2.88 -20.64
N ALA A 59 -2.10 -4.21 -20.59
CA ALA A 59 -1.92 -4.96 -19.35
C ALA A 59 -0.52 -4.76 -18.75
N ILE A 60 0.52 -4.74 -19.59
CA ILE A 60 1.90 -4.45 -19.17
C ILE A 60 2.01 -3.02 -18.61
N VAL A 61 1.48 -2.02 -19.33
CA VAL A 61 1.52 -0.61 -18.91
C VAL A 61 0.78 -0.39 -17.59
N ILE A 62 -0.40 -0.98 -17.42
CA ILE A 62 -1.15 -0.90 -16.16
C ILE A 62 -0.35 -1.54 -15.01
N SER A 63 0.23 -2.72 -15.23
CA SER A 63 1.05 -3.39 -14.21
C SER A 63 2.26 -2.54 -13.83
N LEU A 64 2.97 -1.98 -14.81
CA LEU A 64 4.13 -1.11 -14.58
C LEU A 64 3.74 0.16 -13.82
N THR A 65 2.60 0.77 -14.18
CA THR A 65 2.09 1.97 -13.51
C THR A 65 1.75 1.69 -12.05
N ALA A 66 1.17 0.53 -11.75
CA ALA A 66 0.88 0.12 -10.38
C ALA A 66 2.16 -0.01 -9.55
N GLU A 67 3.20 -0.66 -10.09
CA GLU A 67 4.50 -0.77 -9.43
C GLU A 67 5.18 0.59 -9.24
N MET A 68 5.10 1.49 -10.24
CA MET A 68 5.65 2.84 -10.14
C MET A 68 4.93 3.69 -9.08
N SER A 69 3.62 3.52 -8.92
CA SER A 69 2.87 4.16 -7.83
C SER A 69 3.37 3.72 -6.45
N VAL A 70 3.65 2.43 -6.27
CA VAL A 70 4.21 1.90 -5.02
C VAL A 70 5.63 2.40 -4.80
N ALA A 71 6.44 2.51 -5.85
CA ALA A 71 7.79 3.07 -5.77
C ALA A 71 7.78 4.54 -5.33
N PHE A 72 6.92 5.38 -5.91
CA PHE A 72 6.76 6.78 -5.51
C PHE A 72 6.25 6.92 -4.07
N GLU A 73 5.26 6.12 -3.66
CA GLU A 73 4.80 6.11 -2.28
C GLU A 73 5.92 5.73 -1.30
N ARG A 74 6.77 4.77 -1.69
CA ARG A 74 7.94 4.40 -0.90
C ARG A 74 8.96 5.52 -0.81
N ILE A 75 9.23 6.23 -1.91
CA ILE A 75 10.12 7.41 -1.92
C ILE A 75 9.58 8.49 -0.97
N THR A 76 8.32 8.90 -1.11
CA THR A 76 7.68 9.86 -0.20
C THR A 76 7.72 9.40 1.26
N THR A 77 7.57 8.09 1.50
CA THR A 77 7.68 7.53 2.85
C THR A 77 9.10 7.67 3.40
N LEU A 78 10.13 7.42 2.60
CA LEU A 78 11.53 7.62 2.99
C LEU A 78 11.79 9.08 3.35
N GLU A 79 11.39 10.01 2.49
CA GLU A 79 11.54 11.46 2.73
C GLU A 79 10.89 11.88 4.05
N ARG A 80 9.65 11.46 4.28
CA ARG A 80 8.92 11.77 5.53
C ARG A 80 9.55 11.13 6.76
N VAL A 81 10.11 9.93 6.65
CA VAL A 81 10.80 9.26 7.76
C VAL A 81 12.10 9.98 8.10
N LEU A 82 12.87 10.40 7.10
CA LEU A 82 14.11 11.16 7.29
C LEU A 82 13.82 12.54 7.89
N ALA A 83 12.80 13.24 7.39
CA ALA A 83 12.38 14.53 7.93
C ALA A 83 11.90 14.44 9.39
N ARG A 84 11.09 13.42 9.73
CA ARG A 84 10.67 13.18 11.12
C ARG A 84 11.83 12.88 12.08
N ARG A 85 12.96 12.38 11.56
CA ARG A 85 14.19 12.16 12.32
C ARG A 85 15.07 13.42 12.40
N GLY A 86 14.67 14.51 11.74
CA GLY A 86 15.45 15.75 11.67
C GLY A 86 16.73 15.60 10.85
N GLN A 87 16.77 14.65 9.89
CA GLN A 87 17.96 14.42 9.06
C GLN A 87 17.99 15.29 7.81
N ILE A 88 16.81 15.63 7.28
CA ILE A 88 16.63 16.47 6.09
C ILE A 88 15.38 17.34 6.29
N GLU A 89 15.32 18.47 5.58
CA GLU A 89 14.06 19.21 5.39
C GLU A 89 13.42 18.80 4.07
N LEU A 90 12.08 18.72 4.02
CA LEU A 90 11.41 18.35 2.76
C LEU A 90 11.63 19.38 1.65
N THR A 91 11.84 20.66 2.00
CA THR A 91 12.13 21.73 1.04
C THR A 91 13.50 21.57 0.40
N GLU A 92 14.46 20.94 1.08
CA GLU A 92 15.80 20.71 0.57
C GLU A 92 15.78 19.83 -0.68
N ILE A 93 14.84 18.89 -0.78
CA ILE A 93 14.67 18.03 -1.96
C ILE A 93 14.07 18.81 -3.13
N GLU A 94 13.07 19.66 -2.89
CA GLU A 94 12.40 20.44 -3.93
C GLU A 94 13.30 21.56 -4.50
N GLU A 95 14.18 22.10 -3.66
CA GLU A 95 15.15 23.15 -4.01
C GLU A 95 16.50 22.56 -4.46
N TYR A 96 16.64 21.24 -4.46
CA TYR A 96 17.90 20.58 -4.77
C TYR A 96 18.33 20.83 -6.21
N GLU A 97 19.49 21.45 -6.37
CA GLU A 97 20.15 21.65 -7.67
C GLU A 97 21.42 20.78 -7.69
N PRO A 98 21.50 19.77 -8.59
CA PRO A 98 22.71 18.97 -8.75
C PRO A 98 23.84 19.86 -9.29
N ASP A 99 25.06 19.58 -8.86
CA ASP A 99 26.23 20.21 -9.46
C ASP A 99 26.51 19.69 -10.88
N ASP A 100 27.51 20.29 -11.55
CA ASP A 100 27.84 19.95 -12.94
C ASP A 100 28.24 18.48 -13.11
N GLU A 101 28.90 17.89 -12.11
CA GLU A 101 29.37 16.50 -12.16
C GLU A 101 28.19 15.53 -12.00
N GLU A 102 27.37 15.72 -10.97
CA GLU A 102 26.18 14.90 -10.73
C GLU A 102 25.14 15.08 -11.86
N GLY A 103 25.01 16.30 -12.39
CA GLY A 103 24.16 16.58 -13.54
C GLY A 103 24.57 15.78 -14.78
N ALA A 104 25.88 15.67 -15.04
CA ALA A 104 26.42 14.88 -16.15
C ALA A 104 26.18 13.38 -15.94
N GLU A 105 26.39 12.86 -14.73
CA GLU A 105 26.10 11.46 -14.39
C GLU A 105 24.63 11.11 -14.62
N ARG A 106 23.71 11.93 -14.09
CA ARG A 106 22.27 11.76 -14.29
C ARG A 106 21.86 11.85 -15.77
N ALA A 107 22.55 12.66 -16.56
CA ALA A 107 22.33 12.74 -18.00
C ALA A 107 22.73 11.46 -18.72
N MET A 108 23.90 10.91 -18.40
CA MET A 108 24.37 9.63 -18.96
C MET A 108 23.45 8.48 -18.58
N GLU A 109 23.00 8.40 -17.33
CA GLU A 109 22.06 7.38 -16.89
C GLU A 109 20.73 7.46 -17.64
N ARG A 110 20.19 8.68 -17.80
CA ARG A 110 18.96 8.93 -18.55
C ARG A 110 19.10 8.55 -20.02
N GLU A 111 20.22 8.91 -20.66
CA GLU A 111 20.49 8.53 -22.05
C GLU A 111 20.57 7.01 -22.20
N GLY A 112 21.26 6.33 -21.28
CA GLY A 112 21.32 4.87 -21.26
C GLY A 112 19.94 4.22 -21.07
N LEU A 113 19.07 4.79 -20.24
CA LEU A 113 17.69 4.34 -20.07
C LEU A 113 16.90 4.51 -21.38
N ILE A 114 16.97 5.69 -21.99
CA ILE A 114 16.31 6.00 -23.27
C ILE A 114 16.75 4.97 -24.33
N ALA A 115 18.07 4.78 -24.50
CA ALA A 115 18.60 3.83 -25.48
C ALA A 115 18.06 2.41 -25.26
N ARG A 116 18.03 1.90 -24.02
CA ARG A 116 17.48 0.57 -23.71
C ARG A 116 15.99 0.45 -24.01
N VAL A 117 15.20 1.49 -23.76
CA VAL A 117 13.76 1.51 -24.07
C VAL A 117 13.54 1.51 -25.59
N PHE A 118 14.28 2.33 -26.34
CA PHE A 118 14.15 2.44 -27.78
C PHE A 118 14.72 1.24 -28.55
N GLN A 119 15.68 0.51 -27.98
CA GLN A 119 16.24 -0.71 -28.58
C GLN A 119 15.16 -1.73 -28.95
N VAL A 120 14.07 -1.82 -28.18
CA VAL A 120 12.94 -2.72 -28.47
C VAL A 120 12.28 -2.37 -29.81
N LEU A 121 12.15 -1.07 -30.13
CA LEU A 121 11.56 -0.63 -31.39
C LEU A 121 12.47 -0.93 -32.58
N GLU A 122 13.78 -0.81 -32.41
CA GLU A 122 14.75 -1.14 -33.46
C GLU A 122 14.73 -2.64 -33.78
N ILE A 123 14.66 -3.49 -32.75
CA ILE A 123 14.56 -4.95 -32.92
C ILE A 123 13.29 -5.30 -33.71
N ILE A 124 12.13 -4.81 -33.28
CA ILE A 124 10.84 -5.07 -33.95
C ILE A 124 10.86 -4.56 -35.40
N GLY A 125 11.37 -3.34 -35.63
CA GLY A 125 11.46 -2.76 -36.96
C GLY A 125 12.42 -3.50 -37.90
N SER A 126 13.45 -4.17 -37.36
CA SER A 126 14.39 -4.98 -38.13
C SER A 126 13.79 -6.33 -38.56
N GLU A 127 12.94 -6.93 -37.72
CA GLU A 127 12.24 -8.18 -38.03
C GLU A 127 11.18 -7.98 -39.11
N ALA A 128 10.49 -6.83 -39.12
CA ALA A 128 9.49 -6.50 -40.14
C ALA A 128 10.07 -6.26 -41.55
N LYS A 129 11.40 -6.10 -41.69
CA LYS A 129 12.09 -5.91 -42.98
C LYS A 129 12.61 -7.21 -43.60
N ARG A 130 12.48 -8.36 -42.94
CA ARG A 130 12.82 -9.69 -43.46
C ARG A 130 11.60 -10.39 -44.05
#